data_AF-A0A8T7GA32-F1
#
_entry.id   AF-A0A8T7GA32-F1
#
_cell.length_a   1.000
_cell.length_b   1.000
_cell.length_c   1.000
_cell.angle_alpha   90.00
_cell.angle_beta   90.00
_cell.angle_gamma   90.00
#
_symmetry.space_group_name_H-M   'P 1'
#
loop_
_entity.id
_entity.type
_entity.pdbx_description
1 polymer ?
#
loop_
_entity_poly.entity_id
_entity_poly.type
_entity_poly.pdbx_seq_one_letter_code
_entity_poly.pdbx_strand_id
1 'polypeptide(L)'
;MSYSYSIYLPDETTLEIDFTYSPGHPGSFYNRHGDPGDPPEPAEVEILSATLAFGAYQFDVSDTRKWPSDLEQRVFEELEEEGEALLEESRS
;
A
#
# COMPACT_ATOMS: atom_id res chain seq x y z
N MET A 1 -6.46 9.00 -2.68
CA MET A 1 -5.45 10.06 -2.44
C MET A 1 -4.10 9.43 -2.76
N SER A 2 -3.17 10.17 -3.38
CA SER A 2 -1.84 9.63 -3.70
C SER A 2 -0.85 10.03 -2.61
N TYR A 3 -0.01 9.08 -2.22
CA TYR A 3 1.01 9.22 -1.20
C TYR A 3 2.36 8.84 -1.79
N SER A 4 3.44 9.41 -1.24
CA SER A 4 4.81 9.07 -1.60
C SER A 4 5.51 8.57 -0.35
N TYR A 5 6.18 7.41 -0.45
CA TYR A 5 6.85 6.76 0.66
C TYR A 5 8.23 6.24 0.24
N SER A 6 9.17 6.19 1.18
CA SER A 6 10.56 5.79 0.92
C SER A 6 10.99 4.67 1.85
N ILE A 7 11.28 3.51 1.27
CA ILE A 7 11.72 2.32 1.99
C ILE A 7 13.24 2.20 1.88
N TYR A 8 13.91 2.14 3.03
CA TYR A 8 15.34 1.87 3.10
C TYR A 8 15.58 0.35 3.06
N LEU A 9 16.34 -0.10 2.06
CA LEU A 9 16.73 -1.48 1.90
C LEU A 9 18.14 -1.73 2.48
N PRO A 10 18.47 -2.98 2.85
CA PRO A 10 19.71 -3.29 3.58
C PRO A 10 21.02 -2.98 2.84
N ASP A 11 20.97 -2.83 1.52
CA ASP A 11 22.10 -2.64 0.61
C ASP A 11 22.38 -1.16 0.29
N GLU A 12 21.98 -0.25 1.18
CA GLU A 12 22.08 1.21 0.99
C GLU A 12 21.29 1.73 -0.21
N THR A 13 20.29 0.96 -0.66
CA THR A 13 19.35 1.38 -1.69
C THR A 13 18.09 1.94 -1.04
N THR A 14 17.47 2.91 -1.73
CA THR A 14 16.18 3.48 -1.33
C THR A 14 15.16 3.17 -2.41
N LEU A 15 14.04 2.58 -2.02
CA LEU A 15 12.91 2.36 -2.90
C LEU A 15 11.89 3.48 -2.65
N GLU A 16 11.76 4.37 -3.63
CA GLU A 16 10.77 5.45 -3.63
C GLU A 16 9.50 4.96 -4.33
N ILE A 17 8.36 5.07 -3.66
CA ILE A 17 7.09 4.52 -4.11
C ILE A 17 6.03 5.62 -4.06
N ASP A 18 5.33 5.82 -5.16
CA ASP A 18 4.06 6.52 -5.16
C ASP A 18 2.93 5.50 -5.21
N PHE A 19 1.96 5.64 -4.32
CA PHE A 19 0.85 4.71 -4.20
C PHE A 19 -0.45 5.41 -3.88
N THR A 20 -1.56 4.72 -4.10
CA THR A 20 -2.84 5.09 -3.49
C THR A 20 -3.24 4.07 -2.45
N TYR A 21 -3.88 4.57 -1.39
CA TYR A 21 -4.46 3.76 -0.35
C TYR A 21 -5.97 3.99 -0.31
N SER A 22 -6.73 2.90 -0.33
CA SER A 22 -8.17 2.88 -0.14
C SER A 22 -8.48 2.06 1.11
N PRO A 23 -9.04 2.68 2.17
CA PRO A 23 -9.39 1.94 3.37
C PRO A 23 -10.49 0.92 3.05
N GLY A 24 -10.38 -0.25 3.66
CA GLY A 24 -11.41 -1.28 3.55
C GLY A 24 -12.76 -0.82 4.12
N HIS A 25 -13.84 -1.44 3.69
CA HIS A 25 -15.18 -1.16 4.17
C HIS A 25 -15.62 -2.18 5.21
N PRO A 26 -16.13 -1.74 6.38
CA PRO A 26 -16.73 -2.67 7.33
C PRO A 26 -17.95 -3.32 6.69
N GLY A 27 -18.02 -4.65 6.79
CA GLY A 27 -19.17 -5.41 6.31
C GLY A 27 -20.46 -4.96 7.00
N SER A 28 -21.58 -5.14 6.31
CA SER A 28 -22.89 -4.86 6.87
C SER A 28 -23.43 -6.12 7.58
N PHE A 29 -24.05 -5.95 8.75
CA PHE A 29 -24.62 -7.07 9.49
C PHE A 29 -26.05 -7.37 9.03
N TYR A 30 -26.54 -8.55 9.45
CA TYR A 30 -27.88 -9.02 9.15
C TYR A 30 -28.94 -7.93 9.35
N ASN A 31 -29.72 -7.64 8.30
CA ASN A 31 -30.86 -6.75 8.42
C ASN A 31 -32.06 -7.51 9.04
N ARG A 32 -33.03 -6.75 9.55
CA ARG A 32 -34.27 -7.28 10.15
C ARG A 32 -35.15 -8.14 9.22
N HIS A 33 -34.82 -8.23 7.93
CA HIS A 33 -35.50 -9.05 6.93
C HIS A 33 -34.76 -10.36 6.61
N GLY A 34 -33.67 -10.66 7.33
CA GLY A 34 -32.90 -11.89 7.16
C GLY A 34 -31.86 -11.83 6.04
N ASP A 35 -31.59 -10.64 5.48
CA ASP A 35 -30.45 -10.44 4.58
C ASP A 35 -29.16 -10.55 5.40
N PRO A 36 -28.17 -11.37 5.02
CA PRO A 36 -26.90 -11.51 5.71
C PRO A 36 -26.04 -10.23 5.75
N GLY A 37 -26.32 -9.26 4.89
CA GLY A 37 -25.45 -8.12 4.66
C GLY A 37 -24.22 -8.49 3.82
N ASP A 38 -23.34 -7.52 3.65
CA ASP A 38 -22.13 -7.61 2.84
C ASP A 38 -20.94 -8.02 3.70
N PRO A 39 -20.04 -8.88 3.19
CA PRO A 39 -18.80 -9.17 3.88
C PRO A 39 -17.93 -7.89 3.99
N PRO A 40 -17.02 -7.82 4.97
CA PRO A 40 -16.03 -6.75 5.03
C PRO A 40 -15.12 -6.78 3.80
N GLU A 41 -14.81 -5.60 3.27
CA GLU A 41 -13.84 -5.40 2.19
C GLU A 41 -12.48 -5.06 2.81
N PRO A 42 -11.39 -5.70 2.36
CA PRO A 42 -10.04 -5.37 2.83
C PRO A 42 -9.61 -3.98 2.34
N ALA A 43 -8.57 -3.41 2.95
CA ALA A 43 -7.91 -2.25 2.39
C ALA A 43 -7.22 -2.61 1.07
N GLU A 44 -7.07 -1.61 0.20
CA GLU A 44 -6.40 -1.76 -1.10
C GLU A 44 -5.24 -0.77 -1.21
N VAL A 45 -4.09 -1.28 -1.64
CA VAL A 45 -2.91 -0.49 -2.02
C VAL A 45 -2.67 -0.66 -3.52
N GLU A 46 -2.58 0.46 -4.23
CA GLU A 46 -2.23 0.48 -5.66
C GLU A 46 -0.92 1.25 -5.85
N ILE A 47 0.13 0.56 -6.31
CA ILE A 47 1.41 1.18 -6.65
C ILE A 47 1.29 1.89 -8.01
N LEU A 48 1.53 3.20 -8.02
CA LEU A 48 1.50 4.04 -9.21
C LEU A 48 2.87 4.13 -9.90
N SER A 49 3.92 4.25 -9.09
CA SER A 49 5.32 4.23 -9.53
C SER A 49 6.22 3.68 -8.44
N ALA A 50 7.30 3.02 -8.85
CA ALA A 50 8.36 2.60 -7.96
C ALA A 50 9.73 2.81 -8.60
N THR A 51 10.60 3.54 -7.91
CA THR A 51 11.96 3.86 -8.35
C THR A 51 12.96 3.39 -7.31
N LEU A 52 13.92 2.58 -7.74
CA LEU A 52 15.05 2.18 -6.90
C LEU A 52 16.21 3.18 -7.11
N ALA A 53 16.65 3.82 -6.04
CA ALA A 53 17.77 4.74 -6.02
C ALA A 53 18.98 4.11 -5.33
N PHE A 54 20.15 4.19 -5.97
CA PHE A 54 21.44 3.79 -5.41
C PHE A 54 22.51 4.83 -5.78
N GLY A 55 22.88 5.66 -4.80
CA GLY A 55 23.79 6.78 -5.03
C GLY A 55 23.25 7.75 -6.09
N ALA A 56 23.91 7.85 -7.25
CA ALA A 56 23.49 8.70 -8.37
C ALA A 56 22.65 7.97 -9.42
N TYR A 57 22.38 6.68 -9.24
CA TYR A 57 21.64 5.85 -10.18
C TYR A 57 20.19 5.68 -9.74
N GLN A 58 19.27 5.73 -10.71
CA GLN A 58 17.85 5.48 -10.51
C GLN A 58 17.36 4.46 -11.53
N PHE A 59 16.55 3.51 -11.08
CA PHE A 59 15.99 2.44 -11.90
C PHE A 59 14.48 2.38 -11.70
N ASP A 60 13.73 2.42 -12.81
CA ASP A 60 12.30 2.12 -12.78
C ASP A 60 12.09 0.64 -12.44
N VAL A 61 11.35 0.40 -11.37
CA VAL A 61 10.96 -0.92 -10.89
C VAL A 61 9.45 -1.01 -10.69
N SER A 62 8.66 -0.19 -11.38
CA SER A 62 7.20 -0.13 -11.24
C SER A 62 6.48 -1.44 -11.59
N ASP A 63 7.13 -2.37 -12.31
CA ASP A 63 6.58 -3.70 -12.60
C ASP A 63 6.79 -4.67 -11.44
N THR A 64 5.89 -4.60 -10.45
CA THR A 64 5.93 -5.40 -9.20
C THR A 64 5.95 -6.90 -9.43
N ARG A 65 5.43 -7.40 -10.55
CA ARG A 65 5.45 -8.84 -10.92
C ARG A 65 6.87 -9.40 -11.10
N LYS A 66 7.87 -8.52 -11.23
CA LYS A 66 9.28 -8.89 -11.32
C LYS A 66 9.98 -8.86 -9.97
N TRP A 67 9.31 -8.42 -8.92
CA TRP A 67 9.92 -8.30 -7.61
C TRP A 67 10.09 -9.68 -6.97
N PRO A 68 11.12 -9.85 -6.13
CA PRO A 68 11.16 -10.96 -5.19
C PRO A 68 9.90 -10.95 -4.31
N SER A 69 9.26 -12.10 -4.11
CA SER A 69 7.99 -12.18 -3.36
C SER A 69 8.11 -11.72 -1.91
N ASP A 70 9.30 -11.89 -1.31
CA ASP A 70 9.61 -11.39 0.04
C ASP A 70 9.71 -9.86 0.08
N LEU A 71 10.24 -9.24 -0.98
CA LEU A 71 10.25 -7.78 -1.11
C LEU A 71 8.84 -7.26 -1.36
N GLU A 72 8.09 -7.88 -2.27
CA GLU A 72 6.70 -7.52 -2.56
C GLU A 72 5.85 -7.55 -1.29
N GLN A 73 5.84 -8.66 -0.56
CA GLN A 73 5.07 -8.79 0.66
C GLN A 73 5.42 -7.71 1.69
N ARG A 74 6.73 -7.51 1.97
CA ARG A 74 7.18 -6.49 2.93
C ARG A 74 6.73 -5.09 2.51
N VAL A 75 6.91 -4.74 1.24
CA VAL A 75 6.55 -3.40 0.75
C VAL A 75 5.05 -3.17 0.89
N PHE A 76 4.21 -4.12 0.50
CA PHE A 76 2.76 -3.97 0.62
C PHE A 76 2.31 -3.82 2.07
N GLU A 77 2.86 -4.62 2.99
CA GLU A 77 2.59 -4.48 4.44
C GLU A 77 2.96 -3.08 4.96
N GLU A 78 4.13 -2.56 4.58
CA GLU A 78 4.60 -1.24 5.00
C GLU A 78 3.74 -0.09 4.42
N LEU A 79 3.30 -0.23 3.16
CA LEU A 79 2.42 0.76 2.51
C LEU A 79 0.99 0.76 3.07
N GLU A 80 0.47 -0.40 3.50
CA GLU A 80 -0.83 -0.49 4.17
C GLU A 80 -0.80 0.23 5.52
N GLU A 81 0.23 -0.01 6.34
CA GLU A 81 0.42 0.66 7.63
C GLU A 81 0.57 2.18 7.48
N GLU A 82 1.41 2.63 6.54
CA GLU A 82 1.61 4.05 6.26
C GLU A 82 0.34 4.71 5.69
N GLY A 83 -0.34 4.02 4.77
CA GLY A 83 -1.59 4.52 4.18
C GLY A 83 -2.70 4.72 5.21
N GLU A 84 -2.82 3.80 6.18
CA GLU A 84 -3.74 3.92 7.30
C GLU A 84 -3.38 5.12 8.20
N ALA A 85 -2.10 5.27 8.56
CA ALA A 85 -1.62 6.38 9.38
C ALA A 85 -1.90 7.75 8.74
N LEU A 86 -1.55 7.90 7.45
CA LEU A 86 -1.75 9.15 6.70
C LEU A 86 -3.24 9.49 6.53
N LEU A 87 -4.09 8.48 6.40
CA LEU A 87 -5.55 8.66 6.36
C LEU A 87 -6.09 9.14 7.71
N GLU A 88 -5.58 8.60 8.82
CA GLU A 88 -5.96 9.02 10.17
C GLU A 88 -5.52 10.47 10.45
N GLU A 89 -4.30 10.84 10.09
CA GLU A 89 -3.80 12.21 10.19
C GLU A 89 -4.64 13.20 9.37
N SER A 90 -5.10 12.79 8.18
CA SER A 90 -5.96 13.62 7.34
C SER A 90 -7.38 13.83 7.89
N ARG A 91 -7.79 13.02 8.88
CA ARG A 91 -9.11 13.09 9.54
C ARG A 91 -9.09 13.90 10.85
N SER A 92 -7.92 14.24 11.37
CA SER A 92 -7.68 15.03 12.59
C SER A 92 -7.74 16.53 12.32
#